data_AF-A0A8J7KKL9-F1
#
_entry.id   AF-A0A8J7KKL9-F1
#
_cell.length_a   1.000
_cell.length_b   1.000
_cell.length_c   1.000
_cell.angle_alpha   90.00
_cell.angle_beta   90.00
_cell.angle_gamma   90.00
#
_symmetry.space_group_name_H-M   'P 1'
#
loop_
_entity.id
_entity.type
_entity.pdbx_description
1 polymer ?
#
loop_
_entity_poly.entity_id
_entity_poly.type
_entity_poly.pdbx_seq_one_letter_code
_entity_poly.pdbx_strand_id
1 'polypeptide(L)'
;MYVFTIHSVSDPKAFWGGKLDLPAGTALPIVAPSADGTRGVCVFTSDSVDTVRGVVEAATSTISRNEYYAIDEASAMGLPV
;
A
#
# COMPACT_ATOMS: atom_id res chain seq x y z
N MET A 1 -7.90 6.86 9.09
CA MET A 1 -7.15 5.76 9.71
C MET A 1 -5.91 5.45 8.88
N TYR A 2 -4.89 4.85 9.49
CA TYR A 2 -3.75 4.33 8.73
C TYR A 2 -3.91 2.84 8.41
N VAL A 3 -3.52 2.46 7.20
CA VAL A 3 -3.52 1.08 6.70
C VAL A 3 -2.14 0.78 6.16
N PHE A 4 -1.52 -0.30 6.63
CA PHE A 4 -0.31 -0.79 5.97
C PHE A 4 -0.64 -1.94 5.05
N THR A 5 0.11 -2.01 3.95
CA THR A 5 0.03 -3.09 2.98
C THR A 5 1.37 -3.77 2.86
N ILE A 6 1.34 -5.09 2.68
CA ILE A 6 2.52 -5.89 2.38
C ILE A 6 2.35 -6.46 0.99
N HIS A 7 3.34 -6.26 0.12
CA HIS A 7 3.30 -6.68 -1.27
C HIS A 7 4.29 -7.82 -1.53
N SER A 8 3.82 -8.88 -2.18
CA SER A 8 4.64 -9.93 -2.78
C SER A 8 4.55 -9.82 -4.30
N VAL A 9 5.52 -9.14 -4.90
CA VAL A 9 5.50 -8.70 -6.30
C VAL A 9 6.20 -9.70 -7.22
N SER A 10 5.57 -10.06 -8.34
CA SER A 10 6.14 -10.96 -9.36
C SER A 10 6.77 -10.23 -10.54
N ASP A 11 6.36 -8.99 -10.82
CA ASP A 11 6.97 -8.11 -11.82
C ASP A 11 7.28 -6.74 -11.19
N PRO A 12 8.50 -6.56 -10.64
CA PRO A 12 8.87 -5.30 -9.98
C PRO A 12 8.80 -4.09 -10.90
N LYS A 13 9.16 -4.24 -12.18
CA LYS A 13 9.19 -3.11 -13.12
C LYS A 13 7.78 -2.62 -13.40
N ALA A 14 6.84 -3.55 -13.62
CA ALA A 14 5.43 -3.20 -13.83
C ALA A 14 4.79 -2.61 -12.57
N PHE A 15 5.04 -3.20 -11.40
CA PHE A 15 4.43 -2.77 -10.14
C PHE A 15 4.89 -1.36 -9.74
N TRP A 16 6.21 -1.12 -9.68
CA TRP A 16 6.76 0.16 -9.19
C TRP A 16 6.76 1.27 -10.25
N GLY A 17 6.59 0.93 -11.53
CA GLY A 17 6.38 1.89 -12.62
C GLY A 17 4.91 2.28 -12.82
N GLY A 18 3.98 1.61 -12.14
CA GLY A 18 2.54 1.86 -12.24
C GLY A 18 2.13 3.18 -11.59
N LYS A 19 0.94 3.67 -11.98
CA LYS A 19 0.28 4.79 -11.30
C LYS A 19 -0.86 4.26 -10.46
N LEU A 20 -1.07 4.89 -9.30
CA LEU A 20 -2.16 4.56 -8.41
C LEU A 20 -3.12 5.75 -8.35
N ASP A 21 -4.35 5.55 -8.82
CA ASP A 21 -5.40 6.56 -8.75
C ASP A 21 -6.05 6.53 -7.36
N LEU A 22 -5.68 7.49 -6.52
CA LEU A 22 -6.15 7.56 -5.14
C LEU A 22 -7.51 8.27 -5.08
N PRO A 23 -8.53 7.68 -4.44
CA PRO A 23 -9.81 8.34 -4.24
C PRO A 23 -9.67 9.53 -3.28
N ALA A 24 -10.63 10.46 -3.35
CA ALA A 24 -10.63 11.62 -2.47
C ALA A 24 -10.55 11.22 -0.99
N GLY A 25 -9.68 11.89 -0.22
CA GLY A 25 -9.44 11.56 1.18
C GLY A 25 -8.48 10.39 1.42
N THR A 26 -7.93 9.77 0.37
CA THR A 26 -6.87 8.77 0.49
C THR A 26 -5.51 9.36 0.12
N ALA A 27 -4.48 9.05 0.90
CA ALA A 27 -3.09 9.39 0.60
C ALA A 27 -2.16 8.18 0.81
N LEU A 28 -1.00 8.21 0.17
CA LEU A 28 0.04 7.17 0.24
C LEU A 28 1.36 7.80 0.72
N PRO A 29 1.50 8.10 2.02
CA PRO A 29 2.67 8.80 2.55
C PRO A 29 3.96 7.97 2.57
N ILE A 30 3.88 6.63 2.63
CA ILE A 30 5.09 5.78 2.67
C ILE A 30 4.99 4.73 1.58
N VAL A 31 6.05 4.62 0.79
CA VAL A 31 6.30 3.56 -0.20
C VAL A 31 7.72 3.06 0.02
N ALA A 32 7.85 1.82 0.49
CA ALA A 32 9.14 1.22 0.85
C ALA A 32 9.34 -0.13 0.13
N PRO A 33 9.88 -0.14 -1.09
CA PRO A 33 10.23 -1.37 -1.80
C PRO A 33 11.51 -2.00 -1.22
N SER A 34 11.63 -3.33 -1.31
CA SER A 34 12.91 -4.01 -1.14
C SER A 34 13.87 -3.64 -2.28
N ALA A 35 15.18 -3.86 -2.08
CA ALA A 35 16.20 -3.50 -3.07
C ALA A 35 16.02 -4.20 -4.43
N ASP A 36 15.45 -5.41 -4.43
CA ASP A 36 15.10 -6.17 -5.65
C ASP A 36 13.66 -5.91 -6.13
N GLY A 37 12.88 -5.13 -5.39
CA GLY A 37 11.49 -4.78 -5.67
C GLY A 37 10.50 -5.93 -5.60
N THR A 38 10.89 -7.13 -5.14
CA THR A 38 9.98 -8.29 -5.03
C THR A 38 9.12 -8.26 -3.77
N ARG A 39 9.44 -7.35 -2.85
CA ARG A 39 8.67 -7.02 -1.64
C ARG A 39 8.49 -5.53 -1.53
N GLY A 40 7.48 -5.12 -0.78
CA GLY A 40 7.35 -3.75 -0.35
C GLY A 40 6.31 -3.58 0.73
N VAL A 41 6.46 -2.51 1.50
CA VAL A 41 5.45 -2.05 2.45
C VAL A 41 5.03 -0.66 2.05
N CYS A 42 3.73 -0.44 1.99
CA CYS A 42 3.15 0.88 1.81
C CYS A 42 2.29 1.24 3.02
N VAL A 43 2.24 2.51 3.37
CA VAL A 43 1.32 3.02 4.40
C VAL A 43 0.42 4.04 3.75
N PHE A 44 -0.89 3.81 3.87
CA PHE A 44 -1.96 4.67 3.38
C PHE A 44 -2.64 5.37 4.55
N THR A 45 -3.13 6.58 4.31
CA THR A 45 -4.24 7.17 5.10
C THR A 45 -5.51 7.04 4.28
N SER A 46 -6.56 6.46 4.83
CA SER A 46 -7.85 6.31 4.14
C SER A 46 -9.00 6.20 5.14
N ASP A 47 -10.22 6.08 4.65
CA ASP A 47 -11.44 5.89 5.44
C ASP A 47 -11.61 4.44 5.92
N SER A 48 -11.11 3.47 5.15
CA SER A 48 -11.21 2.04 5.49
C SER A 48 -10.09 1.19 4.86
N VAL A 49 -9.88 -0.01 5.41
CA VAL A 49 -9.02 -1.04 4.80
C VAL A 49 -9.55 -1.48 3.43
N ASP A 50 -10.88 -1.53 3.27
CA ASP A 50 -11.52 -1.98 2.03
C ASP A 50 -11.30 -1.01 0.88
N THR A 51 -11.31 0.31 1.15
CA THR A 51 -10.96 1.35 0.17
C THR A 51 -9.53 1.16 -0.35
N VAL A 52 -8.57 0.96 0.58
CA VAL A 52 -7.16 0.71 0.20
C VAL A 52 -7.04 -0.59 -0.60
N ARG A 53 -7.73 -1.65 -0.19
CA ARG A 53 -7.76 -2.92 -0.92
C ARG A 53 -8.28 -2.74 -2.34
N GLY A 54 -9.41 -2.05 -2.51
CA GLY A 54 -10.00 -1.83 -3.83
C GLY A 54 -9.04 -1.13 -4.79
N VAL A 55 -8.38 -0.08 -4.31
CA VAL A 55 -7.41 0.70 -5.10
C VAL A 55 -6.18 -0.12 -5.48
N VAL A 56 -5.57 -0.82 -4.51
CA VAL A 56 -4.35 -1.60 -4.75
C VAL A 56 -4.62 -2.84 -5.61
N GLU A 57 -5.71 -3.58 -5.36
CA GLU A 57 -6.04 -4.77 -6.14
C GLU A 57 -6.43 -4.42 -7.59
N ALA A 58 -7.13 -3.31 -7.80
CA ALA A 58 -7.45 -2.84 -9.15
C ALA A 58 -6.19 -2.56 -9.98
N ALA A 59 -5.13 -2.05 -9.33
CA ALA A 59 -3.87 -1.73 -10.01
C ALA A 59 -2.90 -2.93 -10.14
N THR A 60 -2.94 -3.90 -9.21
CA THR A 60 -1.81 -4.82 -9.02
C THR A 60 -2.15 -6.31 -8.96
N SER A 61 -3.43 -6.69 -8.97
CA SER A 61 -3.88 -8.08 -8.75
C SER A 61 -3.28 -9.13 -9.71
N THR A 62 -2.82 -8.72 -10.89
CA THR A 62 -2.19 -9.62 -11.87
C THR A 62 -0.69 -9.85 -11.63
N ILE A 63 -0.04 -8.99 -10.83
CA ILE A 63 1.42 -8.92 -10.66
C ILE A 63 1.88 -8.85 -9.20
N SER A 64 0.95 -8.92 -8.25
CA SER A 64 1.25 -8.93 -6.82
C SER A 64 0.21 -9.70 -6.03
N ARG A 65 0.63 -10.30 -4.92
CA ARG A 65 -0.26 -10.72 -3.83
C ARG A 65 -0.08 -9.74 -2.68
N ASN A 66 -1.18 -9.22 -2.18
CA ASN A 66 -1.15 -8.14 -1.19
C ASN A 66 -1.89 -8.52 0.08
N GLU A 67 -1.41 -8.00 1.20
CA GLU A 67 -2.07 -8.08 2.50
C GLU A 67 -2.38 -6.68 3.01
N TYR A 68 -3.40 -6.56 3.85
CA TYR A 68 -3.95 -5.26 4.28
C TYR A 68 -4.34 -5.30 5.74
N TYR A 69 -3.85 -4.35 6.52
CA TYR A 69 -4.10 -4.31 7.96
C TYR A 69 -4.28 -2.86 8.42
N ALA A 70 -5.28 -2.65 9.28
CA ALA A 70 -5.39 -1.40 10.02
C ALA A 70 -4.19 -1.28 10.97
N ILE A 71 -3.57 -0.11 11.03
CA ILE A 71 -2.54 0.18 12.02
C ILE A 71 -3.21 0.43 13.38
N ASP A 72 -2.63 -0.12 14.45
CA ASP A 72 -2.92 0.31 15.81
C ASP A 72 -2.27 1.68 16.06
N GLU A 73 -3.00 2.75 15.75
CA GLU A 73 -2.53 4.13 15.81
C GLU A 73 -2.13 4.56 17.24
N ALA A 74 -2.66 3.92 18.28
CA ALA A 74 -2.33 4.22 19.67
C ALA A 74 -0.94 3.70 20.08
N SER A 75 -0.47 2.64 19.42
CA SER A 75 0.83 2.00 19.70
C SER A 75 1.88 2.31 18.63
N ALA A 76 1.46 2.86 17.48
CA ALA A 76 2.35 3.13 16.37
C ALA A 76 3.29 4.31 16.66
N MET A 77 4.56 4.16 16.25
CA MET A 77 5.57 5.22 16.34
C MET A 77 6.02 5.62 14.94
N GLY A 78 6.25 6.92 14.73
CA GLY A 78 6.79 7.43 13.46
C GLY A 78 5.77 7.47 12.32
N LEU A 79 4.46 7.47 12.63
CA LEU A 79 3.45 7.74 11.62
C LEU A 79 3.66 9.14 11.01
N PRO A 80 3.42 9.31 9.69
CA PRO A 80 3.50 10.60 9.02
C PRO A 80 2.59 11.62 9.70
N VAL A 81 3.12 12.81 9.99
CA VAL A 81 2.37 13.97 10.52
C VAL A 81 1.74 14.81 9.43
#